data_AF-A0A957F0S9-F1
#
_entry.id   AF-A0A957F0S9-F1
#
_cell.length_a   1.000
_cell.length_b   1.000
_cell.length_c   1.000
_cell.angle_alpha   90.00
_cell.angle_beta   90.00
_cell.angle_gamma   90.00
#
_symmetry.space_group_name_H-M   'P 1'
#
loop_
_entity.id
_entity.type
_entity.pdbx_description
1 polymer ?
#
loop_
_entity_poly.entity_id
_entity_poly.type
_entity_poly.pdbx_seq_one_letter_code
_entity_poly.pdbx_strand_id
1 'polypeptide(L)'
;MNHDAPSFRSEWLAALAVFVLADSTGAFMRFGAIHGMLGLQFTNLRHAHSHLMYFGWATPALMALIAAGLPRLTHRPVSPRFRLAIWLTIAAGLLAYVPFLLYGYRPAVIAGRALPLSVMAAGLNVLTWYGFAWLYWRHTRGVARRRALRLWDTAVLFLIASTLGAAGLPAMTFLGIQNAFWNAAFTHVFLDLFSEGWFVLALLGVIVAAHPAAARHPWSATGHDLLVVGLPLIFLLYMPLHVVPAGLRWVASLGGLLAAAGLLLYVAVLWRAAGKAWRVPLAFLALKAVAQLGLLLPAVARWSELVGLRVSYLHWLLLGVISVGLVTAAQAHWGVVSARGRRAFAGAVLLLVGTLLPLTQLWPASAVIAAWS
;
A
#
# COMPACT_ATOMS: atom_id res chain seq x y z
N MET A 1 9.13 -32.16 6.72
CA MET A 1 9.05 -30.74 7.12
C MET A 1 10.47 -30.32 7.51
N ASN A 2 11.15 -29.50 6.69
CA ASN A 2 12.50 -29.04 7.02
C ASN A 2 12.42 -27.94 8.10
N HIS A 3 13.22 -28.10 9.15
CA HIS A 3 13.12 -27.36 10.41
C HIS A 3 13.82 -25.99 10.46
N ASP A 4 14.48 -25.51 9.39
CA ASP A 4 15.40 -24.36 9.53
C ASP A 4 15.08 -23.13 8.66
N ALA A 5 13.82 -22.93 8.26
CA ALA A 5 13.42 -21.65 7.68
C ALA A 5 13.12 -20.64 8.79
N PRO A 6 13.80 -19.47 8.86
CA PRO A 6 13.46 -18.45 9.85
C PRO A 6 11.99 -18.06 9.70
N SER A 7 11.23 -18.17 10.79
CA SER A 7 9.78 -18.03 10.73
C SER A 7 9.30 -16.61 10.50
N PHE A 8 10.10 -15.56 10.73
CA PHE A 8 9.69 -14.14 10.65
C PHE A 8 8.37 -13.80 11.40
N ARG A 9 7.94 -14.67 12.33
CA ARG A 9 6.64 -14.56 12.99
C ARG A 9 6.60 -13.42 14.00
N SER A 10 7.72 -13.18 14.70
CA SER A 10 7.87 -12.06 15.63
C SER A 10 7.73 -10.71 14.91
N GLU A 11 8.31 -10.59 13.73
CA GLU A 11 8.27 -9.39 12.89
C GLU A 11 6.85 -9.14 12.38
N TRP A 12 6.14 -10.20 11.97
CA TRP A 12 4.73 -10.14 11.64
C TRP A 12 3.88 -9.64 12.81
N LEU A 13 4.06 -10.20 14.01
CA LEU A 13 3.30 -9.80 15.19
C LEU A 13 3.60 -8.35 15.60
N ALA A 14 4.85 -7.91 15.46
CA ALA A 14 5.22 -6.52 15.71
C ALA A 14 4.59 -5.58 14.67
N ALA A 15 4.62 -5.91 13.38
CA ALA A 15 3.91 -5.15 12.35
C ALA A 15 2.41 -5.09 12.65
N LEU A 16 1.80 -6.20 13.10
CA LEU A 16 0.39 -6.25 13.47
C LEU A 16 0.07 -5.37 14.69
N ALA A 17 0.98 -5.28 15.67
CA ALA A 17 0.83 -4.34 16.78
C ALA A 17 0.86 -2.88 16.28
N VAL A 18 1.74 -2.57 15.31
CA VAL A 18 1.76 -1.25 14.66
C VAL A 18 0.48 -0.98 13.86
N PHE A 19 -0.10 -1.99 13.22
CA PHE A 19 -1.41 -1.87 12.59
C PHE A 19 -2.50 -1.50 13.61
N VAL A 20 -2.54 -2.17 14.77
CA VAL A 20 -3.51 -1.85 15.82
C VAL A 20 -3.35 -0.40 16.29
N LEU A 21 -2.13 0.09 16.45
CA LEU A 21 -1.86 1.49 16.78
C LEU A 21 -2.34 2.44 15.67
N ALA A 22 -2.07 2.10 14.40
CA ALA A 22 -2.49 2.88 13.25
C ALA A 22 -4.02 2.94 13.15
N ASP A 23 -4.70 1.80 13.28
CA ASP A 23 -6.16 1.69 13.24
C ASP A 23 -6.81 2.44 14.42
N SER A 24 -6.22 2.35 15.62
CA SER A 24 -6.66 3.13 16.79
C SER A 24 -6.51 4.63 16.55
N THR A 25 -5.44 5.07 15.88
CA THR A 25 -5.27 6.47 15.46
C THR A 25 -6.34 6.87 14.44
N GLY A 26 -6.70 5.96 13.51
CA GLY A 26 -7.79 6.14 12.55
C GLY A 26 -9.16 6.28 13.21
N ALA A 27 -9.46 5.43 14.18
CA ALA A 27 -10.67 5.49 14.99
C ALA A 27 -10.73 6.80 15.81
N PHE A 28 -9.61 7.18 16.44
CA PHE A 28 -9.50 8.44 17.17
C PHE A 28 -9.72 9.66 16.26
N MET A 29 -9.19 9.67 15.03
CA MET A 29 -9.48 10.74 14.07
C MET A 29 -10.96 10.88 13.76
N ARG A 30 -11.69 9.77 13.62
CA ARG A 30 -13.13 9.82 13.36
C ARG A 30 -13.90 10.31 14.58
N PHE A 31 -13.56 9.77 15.75
CA PHE A 31 -14.15 10.21 17.01
C PHE A 31 -13.92 11.71 17.24
N GLY A 32 -12.68 12.18 17.05
CA GLY A 32 -12.30 13.56 17.25
C GLY A 32 -12.85 14.52 16.18
N ALA A 33 -13.22 14.03 14.99
CA ALA A 33 -13.89 14.86 13.99
C ALA A 33 -15.29 15.29 14.43
N ILE A 34 -15.91 14.52 15.34
CA ILE A 34 -17.23 14.79 15.91
C ILE A 34 -17.11 15.46 17.29
N HIS A 35 -16.17 15.02 18.13
CA HIS A 35 -16.08 15.41 19.54
C HIS A 35 -14.89 16.32 19.89
N GLY A 36 -14.05 16.67 18.91
CA GLY A 36 -12.84 17.48 19.10
C GLY A 36 -11.55 16.64 19.24
N MET A 37 -10.40 17.25 18.91
CA MET A 37 -9.11 16.55 18.70
C MET A 37 -8.13 16.60 19.89
N LEU A 38 -8.59 16.93 21.10
CA LEU A 38 -7.75 17.03 22.32
C LEU A 38 -6.45 17.85 22.12
N GLY A 39 -6.54 18.97 21.39
CA GLY A 39 -5.39 19.83 21.09
C GLY A 39 -4.49 19.37 19.94
N LEU A 40 -4.72 18.18 19.37
CA LEU A 40 -4.04 17.71 18.16
C LEU A 40 -4.68 18.28 16.89
N GLN A 41 -3.87 18.37 15.83
CA GLN A 41 -4.35 18.82 14.52
C GLN A 41 -4.78 17.61 13.70
N PHE A 42 -5.99 17.67 13.12
CA PHE A 42 -6.53 16.59 12.28
C PHE A 42 -5.58 16.21 11.13
N THR A 43 -4.95 17.20 10.51
CA THR A 43 -4.01 16.99 9.41
C THR A 43 -2.79 16.18 9.86
N ASN A 44 -2.22 16.53 11.02
CA ASN A 44 -1.08 15.83 11.62
C ASN A 44 -1.43 14.38 11.97
N LEU A 45 -2.57 14.17 12.63
CA LEU A 45 -3.11 12.83 12.94
C LEU A 45 -3.26 11.98 11.68
N ARG A 46 -3.81 12.57 10.61
CA ARG A 46 -3.96 11.89 9.31
C ARG A 46 -2.62 11.50 8.72
N HIS A 47 -1.62 12.37 8.80
CA HIS A 47 -0.27 12.03 8.34
C HIS A 47 0.34 10.90 9.19
N ALA A 48 0.22 10.97 10.51
CA ALA A 48 0.73 9.95 11.43
C ALA A 48 0.09 8.57 11.18
N HIS A 49 -1.23 8.53 11.05
CA HIS A 49 -1.99 7.33 10.69
C HIS A 49 -1.51 6.73 9.37
N SER A 50 -1.47 7.52 8.29
CA SER A 50 -1.06 7.02 6.98
C SER A 50 0.40 6.54 6.97
N HIS A 51 1.31 7.21 7.66
CA HIS A 51 2.71 6.77 7.74
C HIS A 51 2.86 5.44 8.48
N LEU A 52 2.12 5.24 9.59
CA LEU A 52 2.10 3.94 10.25
C LEU A 52 1.49 2.85 9.37
N MET A 53 0.37 3.13 8.71
CA MET A 53 -0.30 2.16 7.82
C MET A 53 0.62 1.70 6.68
N TYR A 54 1.31 2.64 6.04
CA TYR A 54 2.19 2.32 4.90
C TYR A 54 3.53 1.73 5.37
N PHE A 55 4.23 2.40 6.28
CA PHE A 55 5.65 2.12 6.55
C PHE A 55 5.86 1.26 7.79
N GLY A 56 5.00 1.38 8.80
CA GLY A 56 5.08 0.61 10.03
C GLY A 56 4.32 -0.72 10.00
N TRP A 57 3.24 -0.81 9.21
CA TRP A 57 2.41 -2.02 9.06
C TRP A 57 2.68 -2.75 7.75
N ALA A 58 2.18 -2.23 6.62
CA ALA A 58 2.05 -3.01 5.40
C ALA A 58 3.41 -3.38 4.80
N THR A 59 4.35 -2.44 4.80
CA THR A 59 5.72 -2.65 4.29
C THR A 59 6.47 -3.76 5.04
N PRO A 60 6.67 -3.70 6.37
CA PRO A 60 7.40 -4.74 7.09
C PRO A 60 6.67 -6.09 7.09
N ALA A 61 5.33 -6.10 7.08
CA ALA A 61 4.55 -7.33 6.94
C ALA A 61 4.79 -8.01 5.57
N LEU A 62 4.81 -7.25 4.48
CA LEU A 62 5.18 -7.75 3.15
C LEU A 62 6.62 -8.24 3.11
N MET A 63 7.56 -7.47 3.66
CA MET A 63 8.97 -7.85 3.73
C MET A 63 9.16 -9.19 4.47
N ALA A 64 8.47 -9.39 5.59
CA ALA A 64 8.48 -10.64 6.35
C ALA A 64 7.93 -11.82 5.55
N LEU A 65 6.79 -11.65 4.85
CA LEU A 65 6.19 -12.69 4.02
C LEU A 65 7.05 -13.04 2.80
N ILE A 66 7.64 -12.05 2.14
CA ILE A 66 8.59 -12.26 1.04
C ILE A 66 9.80 -13.03 1.56
N ALA A 67 10.43 -12.56 2.64
CA ALA A 67 11.61 -13.19 3.21
C ALA A 67 11.34 -14.65 3.65
N ALA A 68 10.17 -14.92 4.24
CA ALA A 68 9.75 -16.27 4.59
C ALA A 68 9.47 -17.16 3.36
N GLY A 69 9.04 -16.57 2.24
CA GLY A 69 8.78 -17.27 0.99
C GLY A 69 10.03 -17.56 0.14
N LEU A 70 11.10 -16.77 0.30
CA LEU A 70 12.32 -16.87 -0.52
C LEU A 70 12.96 -18.27 -0.55
N PRO A 71 13.16 -19.00 0.58
CA PRO A 71 13.81 -20.31 0.58
C PRO A 71 13.12 -21.32 -0.34
N ARG A 72 11.79 -21.24 -0.48
CA ARG A 72 11.00 -22.14 -1.32
C ARG A 72 11.23 -21.90 -2.82
N LEU A 73 11.61 -20.68 -3.19
CA LEU A 73 11.80 -20.28 -4.59
C LEU A 73 13.28 -20.29 -5.00
N THR A 74 14.19 -20.03 -4.08
CA THR A 74 15.63 -19.93 -4.35
C THR A 74 16.41 -21.18 -3.95
N HIS A 75 15.83 -22.05 -3.11
CA HIS A 75 16.52 -23.19 -2.47
C HIS A 75 17.75 -22.77 -1.66
N ARG A 76 17.76 -21.52 -1.14
CA ARG A 76 18.86 -20.96 -0.36
C ARG A 76 18.38 -20.56 1.04
N PRO A 77 19.21 -20.71 2.09
CA PRO A 77 18.89 -20.19 3.40
C PRO A 77 18.86 -18.66 3.40
N VAL A 78 17.94 -18.08 4.15
CA VAL A 78 17.80 -16.62 4.25
C VAL A 78 18.72 -16.07 5.33
N SER A 79 19.43 -14.99 5.01
CA SER A 79 20.35 -14.34 5.96
C SER A 79 19.59 -13.69 7.13
N PRO A 80 20.13 -13.72 8.36
CA PRO A 80 19.58 -12.99 9.50
C PRO A 80 19.43 -11.48 9.25
N ARG A 81 20.18 -10.91 8.30
CA ARG A 81 20.09 -9.48 7.94
C ARG A 81 18.71 -9.06 7.43
N PHE A 82 17.92 -9.98 6.86
CA PHE A 82 16.52 -9.69 6.52
C PHE A 82 15.70 -9.34 7.75
N ARG A 83 15.92 -10.07 8.85
CA ARG A 83 15.25 -9.81 10.13
C ARG A 83 15.58 -8.43 10.65
N LEU A 84 16.86 -8.07 10.64
CA LEU A 84 17.32 -6.74 11.02
C LEU A 84 16.67 -5.65 10.16
N ALA A 85 16.66 -5.80 8.83
CA ALA A 85 16.04 -4.82 7.93
C ALA A 85 14.54 -4.62 8.22
N ILE A 86 13.80 -5.68 8.53
CA ILE A 86 12.38 -5.60 8.89
C ILE A 86 12.18 -4.88 10.22
N TRP A 87 12.97 -5.22 11.25
CA TRP A 87 12.90 -4.52 12.55
C TRP A 87 13.27 -3.04 12.44
N LEU A 88 14.31 -2.72 11.66
CA LEU A 88 14.67 -1.33 11.41
C LEU A 88 13.54 -0.58 10.70
N THR A 89 12.82 -1.24 9.78
CA THR A 89 11.65 -0.64 9.11
C THR A 89 10.51 -0.38 10.10
N ILE A 90 10.20 -1.34 10.97
CA ILE A 90 9.19 -1.19 12.04
C ILE A 90 9.58 -0.04 12.98
N ALA A 91 10.83 -0.01 13.44
CA ALA A 91 11.36 1.02 14.33
C ALA A 91 11.34 2.40 13.68
N ALA A 92 11.72 2.51 12.41
CA ALA A 92 11.66 3.77 11.66
C ALA A 92 10.21 4.24 11.45
N GLY A 93 9.26 3.32 11.24
CA GLY A 93 7.83 3.65 11.15
C GLY A 93 7.29 4.21 12.48
N LEU A 94 7.59 3.55 13.60
CA LEU A 94 7.23 4.02 14.94
C LEU A 94 7.90 5.35 15.30
N LEU A 95 9.18 5.51 14.94
CA LEU A 95 9.91 6.75 15.15
C LEU A 95 9.28 7.92 14.36
N ALA A 96 8.80 7.67 13.13
CA ALA A 96 8.14 8.68 12.32
C ALA A 96 6.75 9.06 12.86
N TYR A 97 6.05 8.16 13.55
CA TYR A 97 4.71 8.41 14.07
C TYR A 97 4.65 9.65 14.98
N VAL A 98 5.55 9.75 15.96
CA VAL A 98 5.56 10.83 16.95
C VAL A 98 5.72 12.23 16.30
N PRO A 99 6.75 12.51 15.47
CA PRO A 99 6.88 13.81 14.85
C PRO A 99 5.74 14.12 13.85
N PHE A 100 5.20 13.12 13.14
CA PHE A 100 4.01 13.35 12.31
C PHE A 100 2.77 13.71 13.13
N LEU A 101 2.58 13.08 14.29
CA LEU A 101 1.46 13.34 15.18
C LEU A 101 1.51 14.77 15.73
N LEU A 102 2.70 15.25 16.09
CA LEU A 102 2.91 16.56 16.71
C LEU A 102 3.02 17.70 15.70
N TYR A 103 3.78 17.50 14.62
CA TYR A 103 4.19 18.57 13.71
C TYR A 103 3.64 18.41 12.28
N GLY A 104 3.23 17.21 11.89
CA GLY A 104 2.89 16.91 10.49
C GLY A 104 4.09 17.17 9.60
N TYR A 105 3.91 17.86 8.47
CA TYR A 105 5.03 18.28 7.60
C TYR A 105 5.70 19.59 8.03
N ARG A 106 5.21 20.25 9.08
CA ARG A 106 5.81 21.50 9.56
C ARG A 106 7.14 21.21 10.28
N PRO A 107 8.16 22.07 10.13
CA PRO A 107 9.36 21.96 10.94
C PRO A 107 9.05 22.12 12.43
N ALA A 108 9.70 21.32 13.27
CA ALA A 108 9.70 21.50 14.72
C ALA A 108 10.72 22.58 15.09
N VAL A 109 10.36 23.49 16.00
CA VAL A 109 11.28 24.51 16.52
C VAL A 109 11.91 23.98 17.80
N ILE A 110 13.21 23.67 17.74
CA ILE A 110 13.98 23.13 18.88
C ILE A 110 15.22 24.01 19.06
N ALA A 111 15.37 24.61 20.24
CA ALA A 111 16.48 25.50 20.57
C ALA A 111 16.73 26.60 19.51
N GLY A 112 15.64 27.23 19.02
CA GLY A 112 15.70 28.29 18.01
C GLY A 112 15.97 27.82 16.57
N ARG A 113 16.09 26.50 16.33
CA ARG A 113 16.31 25.94 14.98
C ARG A 113 15.05 25.23 14.47
N ALA A 114 14.72 25.47 13.20
CA ALA A 114 13.63 24.77 12.51
C ALA A 114 14.15 23.44 11.92
N LEU A 115 13.70 22.31 12.46
CA LEU A 115 14.11 20.97 12.05
C LEU A 115 12.93 20.20 11.45
N PRO A 116 13.04 19.67 10.21
CA PRO A 116 11.96 18.90 9.56
C PRO A 116 11.92 17.45 10.06
N LEU A 117 11.69 17.25 11.37
CA LEU A 117 11.80 15.96 12.04
C LEU A 117 10.98 14.84 11.38
N SER A 118 9.75 15.15 10.95
CA SER A 118 8.87 14.18 10.29
C SER A 118 9.44 13.70 8.96
N VAL A 119 10.03 14.62 8.18
CA VAL A 119 10.67 14.28 6.90
C VAL A 119 11.96 13.50 7.12
N MET A 120 12.76 13.87 8.13
CA MET A 120 13.96 13.11 8.51
C MET A 120 13.62 11.67 8.92
N ALA A 121 12.61 11.49 9.77
CA ALA A 121 12.16 10.17 10.21
C ALA A 121 11.53 9.36 9.06
N ALA A 122 10.77 9.99 8.16
CA ALA A 122 10.30 9.34 6.93
C ALA A 122 11.48 8.92 6.04
N GLY A 123 12.52 9.75 5.92
CA GLY A 123 13.74 9.45 5.17
C GLY A 123 14.47 8.21 5.72
N LEU A 124 14.47 8.00 7.03
CA LEU A 124 15.04 6.77 7.63
C LEU A 124 14.32 5.51 7.15
N ASN A 125 12.99 5.54 6.95
CA ASN A 125 12.26 4.41 6.37
C ASN A 125 12.75 4.09 4.95
N VAL A 126 13.03 5.11 4.13
CA VAL A 126 13.54 4.90 2.77
C VAL A 126 14.88 4.14 2.79
N LEU A 127 15.76 4.45 3.74
CA LEU A 127 17.04 3.74 3.88
C LEU A 127 16.84 2.26 4.21
N THR A 128 15.86 1.92 5.06
CA THR A 128 15.58 0.50 5.38
C THR A 128 15.00 -0.25 4.19
N TRP A 129 14.21 0.43 3.33
CA TRP A 129 13.71 -0.15 2.08
C TRP A 129 14.84 -0.48 1.11
N TYR A 130 15.84 0.42 0.98
CA TYR A 130 17.03 0.16 0.18
C TYR A 130 17.84 -1.01 0.73
N GLY A 131 17.98 -1.11 2.05
CA GLY A 131 18.60 -2.25 2.71
C GLY A 131 17.90 -3.57 2.38
N PHE A 132 16.57 -3.61 2.48
CA PHE A 132 15.78 -4.79 2.12
C PHE A 132 15.90 -5.14 0.62
N ALA A 133 15.79 -4.14 -0.27
CA ALA A 133 15.90 -4.33 -1.72
C ALA A 133 17.27 -4.92 -2.11
N TRP A 134 18.35 -4.42 -1.49
CA TRP A 134 19.70 -4.96 -1.70
C TRP A 134 19.83 -6.41 -1.21
N LEU A 135 19.30 -6.73 -0.03
CA LEU A 135 19.28 -8.10 0.49
C LEU A 135 18.49 -9.04 -0.43
N TYR A 136 17.32 -8.61 -0.89
CA TYR A 136 16.48 -9.32 -1.84
C TYR A 136 17.22 -9.59 -3.17
N TRP A 137 17.85 -8.56 -3.74
CA TRP A 137 18.61 -8.69 -4.99
C TRP A 137 19.77 -9.67 -4.84
N ARG A 138 20.56 -9.58 -3.76
CA ARG A 138 21.65 -10.52 -3.49
C ARG A 138 21.16 -11.94 -3.35
N HIS A 139 20.07 -12.15 -2.61
CA HIS A 139 19.55 -13.49 -2.35
C HIS A 139 18.98 -14.16 -3.62
N THR A 140 18.37 -13.38 -4.51
CA THR A 140 17.78 -13.87 -5.77
C THR A 140 18.73 -13.85 -6.98
N ARG A 141 19.96 -13.37 -6.82
CA ARG A 141 20.95 -13.32 -7.90
C ARG A 141 21.27 -14.73 -8.42
N GLY A 142 21.19 -14.91 -9.74
CA GLY A 142 21.42 -16.19 -10.40
C GLY A 142 20.28 -17.22 -10.23
N VAL A 143 19.12 -16.82 -9.71
CA VAL A 143 17.94 -17.69 -9.60
C VAL A 143 17.03 -17.44 -10.81
N ALA A 144 16.49 -18.53 -11.39
CA ALA A 144 15.55 -18.44 -12.51
C ALA A 144 14.30 -17.63 -12.14
N ARG A 145 13.95 -16.63 -12.96
CA ARG A 145 12.86 -15.68 -12.71
C ARG A 145 11.47 -16.26 -12.99
N ARG A 146 11.03 -17.16 -12.10
CA ARG A 146 9.65 -17.67 -12.05
C ARG A 146 8.66 -16.53 -11.74
N ARG A 147 7.37 -16.75 -12.02
CA ARG A 147 6.32 -15.70 -11.94
C ARG A 147 6.30 -14.93 -10.62
N ALA A 148 6.36 -15.63 -9.49
CA ALA A 148 6.39 -14.99 -8.17
C ALA A 148 7.63 -14.08 -7.98
N LEU A 149 8.81 -14.54 -8.39
CA LEU A 149 10.03 -13.73 -8.35
C LEU A 149 9.94 -12.53 -9.30
N ARG A 150 9.37 -12.68 -10.51
CA ARG A 150 9.15 -11.55 -11.42
C ARG A 150 8.25 -10.48 -10.80
N LEU A 151 7.17 -10.89 -10.12
CA LEU A 151 6.29 -9.97 -9.40
C LEU A 151 7.03 -9.24 -8.29
N TRP A 152 7.84 -9.95 -7.50
CA TRP A 152 8.65 -9.33 -6.44
C TRP A 152 9.78 -8.45 -6.98
N ASP A 153 10.41 -8.81 -8.10
CA ASP A 153 11.42 -7.99 -8.77
C ASP A 153 10.80 -6.66 -9.22
N THR A 154 9.63 -6.71 -9.85
CA THR A 154 8.89 -5.52 -10.25
C THR A 154 8.40 -4.72 -9.04
N ALA A 155 7.92 -5.39 -7.98
CA ALA A 155 7.49 -4.73 -6.76
C ALA A 155 8.62 -3.96 -6.08
N VAL A 156 9.80 -4.61 -5.93
CA VAL A 156 10.99 -3.99 -5.36
C VAL A 156 11.48 -2.85 -6.27
N LEU A 157 11.44 -3.01 -7.59
CA LEU A 157 11.77 -1.92 -8.51
C LEU A 157 10.85 -0.71 -8.29
N PHE A 158 9.53 -0.90 -8.16
CA PHE A 158 8.61 0.20 -7.90
C PHE A 158 8.73 0.78 -6.49
N LEU A 159 9.11 -0.03 -5.49
CA LEU A 159 9.48 0.46 -4.16
C LEU A 159 10.63 1.49 -4.28
N ILE A 160 11.68 1.16 -5.02
CA ILE A 160 12.80 2.07 -5.26
C ILE A 160 12.37 3.25 -6.13
N ALA A 161 11.64 3.03 -7.23
CA ALA A 161 11.23 4.11 -8.12
C ALA A 161 10.30 5.13 -7.43
N SER A 162 9.46 4.68 -6.49
CA SER A 162 8.58 5.57 -5.73
C SER A 162 9.34 6.64 -4.96
N THR A 163 10.59 6.38 -4.54
CA THR A 163 11.39 7.34 -3.76
C THR A 163 11.77 8.58 -4.56
N LEU A 164 11.72 8.51 -5.89
CA LEU A 164 11.83 9.69 -6.77
C LEU A 164 10.70 10.68 -6.49
N GLY A 165 9.48 10.21 -6.25
CA GLY A 165 8.36 11.04 -5.83
C GLY A 165 8.58 11.65 -4.44
N ALA A 166 9.07 10.84 -3.50
CA ALA A 166 9.36 11.29 -2.13
C ALA A 166 10.48 12.35 -2.08
N ALA A 167 11.50 12.22 -2.93
CA ALA A 167 12.61 13.16 -3.03
C ALA A 167 12.25 14.41 -3.87
N GLY A 168 11.35 14.28 -4.84
CA GLY A 168 10.92 15.38 -5.70
C GLY A 168 10.22 16.51 -4.95
N LEU A 169 9.36 16.19 -3.97
CA LEU A 169 8.64 17.19 -3.17
C LEU A 169 9.56 18.15 -2.38
N PRO A 170 10.52 17.67 -1.56
CA PRO A 170 11.46 18.56 -0.90
C PRO A 170 12.39 19.27 -1.89
N ALA A 171 12.75 18.63 -3.01
CA ALA A 171 13.55 19.28 -4.05
C ALA A 171 12.82 20.47 -4.70
N MET A 172 11.51 20.35 -4.99
CA MET A 172 10.71 21.48 -5.49
C MET A 172 10.67 22.64 -4.49
N THR A 173 10.49 22.32 -3.21
CA THR A 173 10.54 23.32 -2.14
C THR A 173 11.89 24.03 -2.09
N PHE A 174 12.99 23.27 -2.15
CA PHE A 174 14.35 23.81 -2.12
C PHE A 174 14.67 24.69 -3.35
N LEU A 175 14.19 24.28 -4.53
CA LEU A 175 14.37 25.02 -5.79
C LEU A 175 13.40 26.19 -5.96
N GLY A 176 12.47 26.40 -5.01
CA GLY A 176 11.46 27.46 -5.11
C GLY A 176 10.42 27.25 -6.21
N ILE A 177 10.26 26.01 -6.71
CA ILE A 177 9.32 25.69 -7.78
C ILE A 177 7.93 25.49 -7.19
N GLN A 178 7.03 26.45 -7.43
CA GLN A 178 5.64 26.39 -7.01
C GLN A 178 4.73 26.08 -8.20
N ASN A 179 4.62 24.81 -8.56
CA ASN A 179 3.79 24.36 -9.67
C ASN A 179 2.86 23.21 -9.22
N ALA A 180 1.55 23.40 -9.37
CA ALA A 180 0.55 22.43 -8.92
C ALA A 180 0.68 21.08 -9.61
N PHE A 181 1.06 21.06 -10.90
CA PHE A 181 1.30 19.83 -11.65
C PHE A 181 2.47 19.05 -11.09
N TRP A 182 3.63 19.69 -10.89
CA TRP A 182 4.80 18.98 -10.36
C TRP A 182 4.60 18.48 -8.93
N ASN A 183 3.93 19.28 -8.08
CA ASN A 183 3.61 18.85 -6.71
C ASN A 183 2.67 17.63 -6.71
N ALA A 184 1.63 17.64 -7.54
CA ALA A 184 0.72 16.52 -7.67
C ALA A 184 1.44 15.30 -8.29
N ALA A 185 2.25 15.50 -9.33
CA ALA A 185 3.00 14.44 -10.00
C ALA A 185 3.96 13.73 -9.03
N PHE A 186 4.81 14.45 -8.28
CA PHE A 186 5.72 13.80 -7.33
C PHE A 186 4.98 13.09 -6.18
N THR A 187 3.88 13.67 -5.69
CA THR A 187 3.03 13.00 -4.70
C THR A 187 2.46 11.70 -5.23
N HIS A 188 1.96 11.70 -6.46
CA HIS A 188 1.32 10.55 -7.09
C HIS A 188 2.34 9.51 -7.57
N VAL A 189 3.50 9.91 -8.08
CA VAL A 189 4.63 9.01 -8.35
C VAL A 189 5.02 8.27 -7.08
N PHE A 190 5.08 8.94 -5.94
CA PHE A 190 5.32 8.26 -4.67
C PHE A 190 4.18 7.31 -4.32
N LEU A 191 2.97 7.84 -4.12
CA LEU A 191 1.85 7.07 -3.57
C LEU A 191 1.42 5.92 -4.47
N ASP A 192 1.39 6.12 -5.78
CA ASP A 192 0.81 5.17 -6.73
C ASP A 192 1.82 4.09 -7.10
N LEU A 193 3.09 4.42 -7.33
CA LEU A 193 4.12 3.39 -7.50
C LEU A 193 4.35 2.61 -6.20
N PHE A 194 4.21 3.24 -5.04
CA PHE A 194 4.36 2.54 -3.76
C PHE A 194 3.15 1.63 -3.46
N SER A 195 1.92 2.12 -3.61
CA SER A 195 0.75 1.31 -3.30
C SER A 195 0.42 0.27 -4.38
N GLU A 196 0.46 0.65 -5.66
CA GLU A 196 0.14 -0.26 -6.77
C GLU A 196 1.35 -1.09 -7.18
N GLY A 197 2.51 -0.45 -7.27
CA GLY A 197 3.75 -1.12 -7.67
C GLY A 197 4.33 -1.96 -6.55
N TRP A 198 4.59 -1.39 -5.37
CA TRP A 198 5.13 -2.17 -4.25
C TRP A 198 4.07 -3.05 -3.58
N PHE A 199 2.99 -2.51 -3.00
CA PHE A 199 2.08 -3.34 -2.21
C PHE A 199 1.31 -4.38 -3.01
N VAL A 200 0.63 -3.98 -4.09
CA VAL A 200 -0.21 -4.90 -4.86
C VAL A 200 0.63 -5.98 -5.53
N LEU A 201 1.72 -5.63 -6.21
CA LEU A 201 2.57 -6.65 -6.85
C LEU A 201 3.28 -7.54 -5.83
N ALA A 202 3.74 -7.01 -4.69
CA ALA A 202 4.34 -7.82 -3.65
C ALA A 202 3.36 -8.85 -3.10
N LEU A 203 2.12 -8.43 -2.80
CA LEU A 203 1.06 -9.32 -2.32
C LEU A 203 0.68 -10.35 -3.40
N LEU A 204 0.51 -9.94 -4.67
CA LEU A 204 0.29 -10.88 -5.77
C LEU A 204 1.42 -11.92 -5.86
N GLY A 205 2.67 -11.49 -5.72
CA GLY A 205 3.81 -12.40 -5.69
C GLY A 205 3.75 -13.39 -4.53
N VAL A 206 3.31 -12.96 -3.34
CA VAL A 206 3.06 -13.84 -2.18
C VAL A 206 1.97 -14.86 -2.49
N ILE A 207 0.85 -14.44 -3.08
CA ILE A 207 -0.26 -15.34 -3.45
C ILE A 207 0.22 -16.35 -4.50
N VAL A 208 0.88 -15.89 -5.55
CA VAL A 208 1.36 -16.74 -6.66
C VAL A 208 2.44 -17.72 -6.17
N ALA A 209 3.31 -17.32 -5.26
CA ALA A 209 4.30 -18.21 -4.64
C ALA A 209 3.64 -19.36 -3.86
N ALA A 210 2.48 -19.09 -3.23
CA ALA A 210 1.72 -20.10 -2.50
C ALA A 210 0.87 -21.01 -3.40
N HIS A 211 0.59 -20.61 -4.64
CA HIS A 211 -0.30 -21.34 -5.56
C HIS A 211 0.37 -21.59 -6.92
N PRO A 212 1.17 -22.67 -7.06
CA PRO A 212 1.94 -22.94 -8.28
C PRO A 212 1.12 -23.06 -9.57
N ALA A 213 -0.14 -23.50 -9.47
CA ALA A 213 -1.05 -23.56 -10.62
C ALA A 213 -1.30 -22.17 -11.23
N ALA A 214 -1.45 -21.13 -10.40
CA ALA A 214 -1.58 -19.76 -10.87
C ALA A 214 -0.30 -19.26 -11.56
N ALA A 215 0.87 -19.64 -11.05
CA ALA A 215 2.15 -19.21 -11.62
C ALA A 215 2.37 -19.70 -13.05
N ARG A 216 1.82 -20.86 -13.41
CA ARG A 216 1.95 -21.48 -14.75
C ARG A 216 0.89 -21.02 -15.75
N HIS A 217 -0.18 -20.36 -15.29
CA HIS A 217 -1.26 -19.93 -16.16
C HIS A 217 -0.80 -18.82 -17.13
N PRO A 218 -1.10 -18.89 -18.44
CA PRO A 218 -0.67 -17.88 -19.42
C PRO A 218 -1.13 -16.47 -19.08
N TRP A 219 -2.36 -16.30 -18.57
CA TRP A 219 -2.87 -14.99 -18.14
C TRP A 219 -2.08 -14.35 -17.00
N SER A 220 -1.38 -15.12 -16.17
CA SER A 220 -0.46 -14.54 -15.18
C SER A 220 0.76 -13.92 -15.86
N ALA A 221 1.17 -14.42 -17.03
CA ALA A 221 2.22 -13.83 -17.85
C ALA A 221 1.78 -12.49 -18.43
N THR A 222 0.71 -12.54 -19.21
CA THR A 222 0.12 -11.36 -19.83
C THR A 222 -0.23 -10.31 -18.77
N GLY A 223 -0.81 -10.73 -17.65
CA GLY A 223 -1.15 -9.82 -16.55
C GLY A 223 0.07 -9.15 -15.93
N HIS A 224 1.20 -9.85 -15.78
CA HIS A 224 2.46 -9.24 -15.31
C HIS A 224 2.98 -8.21 -16.30
N ASP A 225 3.03 -8.55 -17.59
CA ASP A 225 3.60 -7.68 -18.62
C ASP A 225 2.75 -6.39 -18.76
N LEU A 226 1.42 -6.52 -18.73
CA LEU A 226 0.50 -5.38 -18.72
C LEU A 226 0.70 -4.47 -17.50
N LEU A 227 0.94 -5.04 -16.31
CA LEU A 227 1.21 -4.27 -15.10
C LEU A 227 2.54 -3.52 -15.18
N VAL A 228 3.60 -4.17 -15.67
CA VAL A 228 4.93 -3.55 -15.84
C VAL A 228 4.85 -2.33 -16.76
N VAL A 229 4.08 -2.42 -17.84
CA VAL A 229 3.92 -1.31 -18.80
C VAL A 229 2.94 -0.25 -18.30
N GLY A 230 1.85 -0.65 -17.65
CA GLY A 230 0.78 0.27 -17.24
C GLY A 230 1.08 1.08 -15.98
N LEU A 231 1.71 0.46 -14.97
CA LEU A 231 1.94 1.08 -13.66
C LEU A 231 2.80 2.34 -13.67
N PRO A 232 3.87 2.48 -14.48
CA PRO A 232 4.66 3.70 -14.54
C PRO A 232 3.84 4.94 -14.95
N LEU A 233 2.70 4.75 -15.60
CA LEU A 233 1.83 5.82 -16.12
C LEU A 233 0.59 6.06 -15.26
N ILE A 234 0.31 5.17 -14.29
CA ILE A 234 -0.95 5.19 -13.53
C ILE A 234 -1.07 6.43 -12.62
N PHE A 235 0.05 7.01 -12.21
CA PHE A 235 0.06 8.17 -11.34
C PHE A 235 -0.66 9.38 -11.98
N LEU A 236 -0.55 9.52 -13.31
CA LEU A 236 -1.26 10.56 -14.06
C LEU A 236 -2.78 10.37 -14.04
N LEU A 237 -3.27 9.14 -13.86
CA LEU A 237 -4.71 8.84 -13.81
C LEU A 237 -5.33 9.26 -12.49
N TYR A 238 -4.56 9.18 -11.39
CA TYR A 238 -5.05 9.49 -10.05
C TYR A 238 -4.81 10.94 -9.63
N MET A 239 -4.02 11.70 -10.40
CA MET A 239 -3.90 13.14 -10.23
C MET A 239 -5.24 13.84 -10.47
N PRO A 240 -5.52 14.96 -9.76
CA PRO A 240 -6.75 15.72 -9.98
C PRO A 240 -6.90 16.15 -11.44
N LEU A 241 -8.09 15.96 -12.01
CA LEU A 241 -8.33 16.20 -13.45
C LEU A 241 -7.95 17.60 -13.91
N HIS A 242 -8.18 18.62 -13.08
CA HIS A 242 -7.89 20.02 -13.42
C HIS A 242 -6.39 20.34 -13.51
N VAL A 243 -5.53 19.46 -12.97
CA VAL A 243 -4.08 19.62 -12.96
C VAL A 243 -3.42 18.91 -14.14
N VAL A 244 -4.06 17.89 -14.71
CA VAL A 244 -3.49 17.05 -15.77
C VAL A 244 -3.81 17.64 -17.15
N PRO A 245 -2.80 17.99 -17.96
CA PRO A 245 -3.01 18.40 -19.35
C PRO A 245 -3.75 17.35 -20.18
N ALA A 246 -4.64 17.78 -21.07
CA ALA A 246 -5.49 16.89 -21.86
C ALA A 246 -4.70 15.82 -22.66
N GLY A 247 -3.54 16.19 -23.21
CA GLY A 247 -2.67 15.23 -23.93
C GLY A 247 -2.13 14.12 -23.01
N LEU A 248 -1.70 14.47 -21.80
CA LEU A 248 -1.23 13.50 -20.81
C LEU A 248 -2.36 12.61 -20.28
N ARG A 249 -3.61 13.05 -20.38
CA ARG A 249 -4.76 12.27 -19.95
C ARG A 249 -4.96 11.01 -20.78
N TRP A 250 -4.63 11.04 -22.07
CA TRP A 250 -4.67 9.84 -22.93
C TRP A 250 -3.61 8.82 -22.52
N VAL A 251 -2.40 9.28 -22.22
CA VAL A 251 -1.31 8.44 -21.70
C VAL A 251 -1.72 7.82 -20.36
N ALA A 252 -2.32 8.61 -19.47
CA ALA A 252 -2.87 8.16 -18.20
C ALA A 252 -3.94 7.07 -18.37
N SER A 253 -4.87 7.26 -19.32
CA SER A 253 -5.93 6.29 -19.61
C SER A 253 -5.37 4.99 -20.17
N LEU A 254 -4.37 5.04 -21.06
CA LEU A 254 -3.72 3.84 -21.57
C LEU A 254 -3.03 3.08 -20.43
N GLY A 255 -2.24 3.77 -19.60
CA GLY A 255 -1.61 3.17 -18.43
C GLY A 255 -2.61 2.52 -17.47
N GLY A 256 -3.70 3.24 -17.17
CA GLY A 256 -4.83 2.76 -16.39
C GLY A 256 -5.51 1.53 -16.96
N LEU A 257 -5.75 1.50 -18.27
CA LEU A 257 -6.37 0.36 -18.94
C LEU A 257 -5.48 -0.88 -18.85
N LEU A 258 -4.19 -0.74 -19.16
CA LEU A 258 -3.23 -1.85 -19.11
C LEU A 258 -3.11 -2.40 -17.68
N ALA A 259 -2.94 -1.52 -16.69
CA ALA A 259 -2.83 -1.94 -15.30
C ALA A 259 -4.12 -2.63 -14.80
N ALA A 260 -5.30 -2.08 -15.10
CA ALA A 260 -6.57 -2.67 -14.68
C ALA A 260 -6.81 -4.04 -15.35
N ALA A 261 -6.55 -4.16 -16.65
CA ALA A 261 -6.62 -5.43 -17.37
C ALA A 261 -5.66 -6.47 -16.75
N GLY A 262 -4.42 -6.07 -16.43
CA GLY A 262 -3.46 -6.94 -15.77
C GLY A 262 -3.92 -7.42 -14.39
N LEU A 263 -4.50 -6.54 -13.58
CA LEU A 263 -5.10 -6.92 -12.29
C LEU A 263 -6.28 -7.87 -12.45
N LEU A 264 -7.18 -7.61 -13.40
CA LEU A 264 -8.35 -8.47 -13.65
C LEU A 264 -7.94 -9.87 -14.14
N LEU A 265 -6.89 -10.00 -14.94
CA LEU A 265 -6.32 -11.29 -15.32
C LEU A 265 -5.79 -12.05 -14.09
N TYR A 266 -5.07 -11.37 -13.19
CA TYR A 266 -4.63 -11.98 -11.93
C TYR A 266 -5.80 -12.39 -11.04
N VAL A 267 -6.82 -11.54 -10.90
CA VAL A 267 -8.04 -11.88 -10.18
C VAL A 267 -8.66 -13.13 -10.77
N ALA A 268 -8.87 -13.21 -12.09
CA ALA A 268 -9.50 -14.35 -12.73
C ALA A 268 -8.75 -15.68 -12.47
N VAL A 269 -7.42 -15.66 -12.57
CA VAL A 269 -6.57 -16.83 -12.30
C VAL A 269 -6.61 -17.20 -10.81
N LEU A 270 -6.38 -16.23 -9.92
CA LEU A 270 -6.28 -16.46 -8.48
C LEU A 270 -7.64 -16.79 -7.85
N TRP A 271 -8.73 -16.28 -8.41
CA TRP A 271 -10.09 -16.64 -8.00
C TRP A 271 -10.33 -18.14 -8.16
N ARG A 272 -9.75 -18.78 -9.18
CA ARG A 272 -9.86 -20.23 -9.34
C ARG A 272 -8.85 -20.98 -8.49
N ALA A 273 -7.61 -20.49 -8.38
CA ALA A 273 -6.50 -21.23 -7.79
C ALA A 273 -6.30 -21.05 -6.27
N ALA A 274 -6.66 -19.90 -5.68
CA ALA A 274 -6.25 -19.54 -4.31
C ALA A 274 -7.20 -20.05 -3.21
N GLY A 275 -8.33 -20.65 -3.55
CA GLY A 275 -9.31 -21.15 -2.58
C GLY A 275 -10.15 -20.06 -1.89
N LYS A 276 -11.03 -20.46 -0.97
CA LYS A 276 -12.07 -19.58 -0.39
C LYS A 276 -11.52 -18.47 0.52
N ALA A 277 -10.36 -18.69 1.15
CA ALA A 277 -9.79 -17.70 2.08
C ALA A 277 -9.42 -16.37 1.39
N TRP A 278 -9.08 -16.41 0.11
CA TRP A 278 -8.64 -15.26 -0.69
C TRP A 278 -9.77 -14.51 -1.40
N ARG A 279 -11.03 -14.95 -1.27
CA ARG A 279 -12.16 -14.34 -1.99
C ARG A 279 -12.36 -12.86 -1.63
N VAL A 280 -12.29 -12.52 -0.35
CA VAL A 280 -12.47 -11.13 0.11
C VAL A 280 -11.40 -10.19 -0.47
N PRO A 281 -10.08 -10.44 -0.30
CA PRO A 281 -9.07 -9.54 -0.86
C PRO A 281 -9.07 -9.51 -2.40
N LEU A 282 -9.38 -10.64 -3.06
CA LEU A 282 -9.51 -10.67 -4.53
C LEU A 282 -10.75 -9.93 -5.02
N ALA A 283 -11.87 -9.95 -4.27
CA ALA A 283 -13.06 -9.18 -4.60
C ALA A 283 -12.80 -7.67 -4.48
N PHE A 284 -12.08 -7.24 -3.44
CA PHE A 284 -11.63 -5.86 -3.33
C PHE A 284 -10.66 -5.47 -4.44
N LEU A 285 -9.77 -6.38 -4.86
CA LEU A 285 -8.84 -6.12 -5.97
C LEU A 285 -9.61 -5.98 -7.29
N ALA A 286 -10.64 -6.80 -7.50
CA ALA A 286 -11.55 -6.70 -8.65
C ALA A 286 -12.31 -5.38 -8.63
N LEU A 287 -12.92 -5.01 -7.49
CA LEU A 287 -13.63 -3.74 -7.31
C LEU A 287 -12.72 -2.55 -7.60
N LYS A 288 -11.49 -2.58 -7.08
CA LYS A 288 -10.46 -1.57 -7.33
C LYS A 288 -10.12 -1.46 -8.81
N ALA A 289 -9.91 -2.59 -9.50
CA ALA A 289 -9.57 -2.60 -10.92
C ALA A 289 -10.74 -2.10 -11.79
N VAL A 290 -11.98 -2.45 -11.45
CA VAL A 290 -13.18 -1.94 -12.12
C VAL A 290 -13.36 -0.45 -11.88
N ALA A 291 -13.15 0.03 -10.65
CA ALA A 291 -13.19 1.47 -10.35
C ALA A 291 -12.13 2.23 -11.16
N GLN A 292 -10.92 1.69 -11.29
CA GLN A 292 -9.87 2.23 -12.14
C GLN A 292 -10.28 2.29 -13.62
N LEU A 293 -10.98 1.28 -14.15
CA LEU A 293 -11.56 1.34 -15.50
C LEU A 293 -12.62 2.45 -15.62
N GLY A 294 -13.44 2.63 -14.58
CA GLY A 294 -14.39 3.75 -14.50
C GLY A 294 -13.69 5.10 -14.61
N LEU A 295 -12.56 5.28 -13.90
CA LEU A 295 -11.76 6.49 -13.95
C LEU A 295 -11.16 6.79 -15.33
N LEU A 296 -11.18 5.86 -16.28
CA LEU A 296 -10.77 6.17 -17.66
C LEU A 296 -11.72 7.17 -18.33
N LEU A 297 -12.99 7.20 -17.91
CA LEU A 297 -14.01 8.12 -18.39
C LEU A 297 -13.92 9.45 -17.63
N PRO A 298 -13.67 10.60 -18.30
CA PRO A 298 -13.54 11.89 -17.63
C PRO A 298 -14.76 12.28 -16.78
N ALA A 299 -15.97 11.92 -17.21
CA ALA A 299 -17.20 12.17 -16.48
C ALA A 299 -17.23 11.42 -15.13
N VAL A 300 -16.84 10.14 -15.13
CA VAL A 300 -16.78 9.32 -13.92
C VAL A 300 -15.67 9.81 -12.99
N ALA A 301 -14.50 10.13 -13.55
CA ALA A 301 -13.39 10.69 -12.77
C ALA A 301 -13.79 12.01 -12.08
N ARG A 302 -14.41 12.95 -12.81
CA ARG A 302 -14.91 14.22 -12.24
C ARG A 302 -15.96 13.98 -11.16
N TRP A 303 -16.94 13.12 -11.44
CA TRP A 303 -17.95 12.75 -10.45
C TRP A 303 -17.32 12.17 -9.18
N SER A 304 -16.35 11.26 -9.33
CA SER A 304 -15.67 10.62 -8.20
C SER A 304 -14.88 11.60 -7.32
N GLU A 305 -14.29 12.63 -7.93
CA GLU A 305 -13.62 13.73 -7.21
C GLU A 305 -14.64 14.55 -6.41
N LEU A 306 -15.75 14.93 -7.05
CA LEU A 306 -16.81 15.74 -6.43
C LEU A 306 -17.44 15.03 -5.22
N VAL A 307 -17.76 13.74 -5.36
CA VAL A 307 -18.40 12.97 -4.27
C VAL A 307 -17.41 12.45 -3.21
N GLY A 308 -16.10 12.67 -3.40
CA GLY A 308 -15.07 12.34 -2.42
C GLY A 308 -14.71 10.86 -2.32
N LEU A 309 -14.86 10.09 -3.41
CA LEU A 309 -14.63 8.62 -3.40
C LEU A 309 -13.17 8.20 -3.16
N ARG A 310 -12.22 9.14 -3.23
CA ARG A 310 -10.79 8.87 -3.05
C ARG A 310 -10.49 8.19 -1.69
N VAL A 311 -11.16 8.61 -0.62
CA VAL A 311 -10.96 8.01 0.70
C VAL A 311 -11.43 6.56 0.72
N SER A 312 -12.64 6.29 0.20
CA SER A 312 -13.19 4.94 0.10
C SER A 312 -12.31 4.04 -0.77
N TYR A 313 -11.86 4.54 -1.91
CA TYR A 313 -10.95 3.84 -2.82
C TYR A 313 -9.64 3.41 -2.13
N LEU A 314 -9.03 4.31 -1.36
CA LEU A 314 -7.81 3.98 -0.61
C LEU A 314 -8.07 2.90 0.45
N HIS A 315 -9.24 2.85 1.07
CA HIS A 315 -9.57 1.80 2.05
C HIS A 315 -9.88 0.46 1.39
N TRP A 316 -10.50 0.46 0.21
CA TRP A 316 -10.65 -0.76 -0.60
C TRP A 316 -9.29 -1.37 -0.91
N LEU A 317 -8.33 -0.55 -1.30
CA LEU A 317 -6.96 -0.98 -1.57
C LEU A 317 -6.23 -1.41 -0.29
N LEU A 318 -6.03 -0.51 0.67
CA LEU A 318 -5.14 -0.73 1.80
C LEU A 318 -5.70 -1.68 2.86
N LEU A 319 -7.01 -1.61 3.15
CA LEU A 319 -7.62 -2.54 4.09
C LEU A 319 -8.13 -3.78 3.36
N GLY A 320 -8.96 -3.57 2.33
CA GLY A 320 -9.63 -4.65 1.61
C GLY A 320 -8.67 -5.59 0.87
N VAL A 321 -7.75 -5.05 0.07
CA VAL A 321 -6.75 -5.86 -0.65
C VAL A 321 -5.56 -6.16 0.25
N ILE A 322 -4.85 -5.13 0.72
CA ILE A 322 -3.54 -5.30 1.36
C ILE A 322 -3.69 -5.92 2.74
N SER A 323 -4.42 -5.32 3.68
CA SER A 323 -4.45 -5.80 5.07
C SER A 323 -5.15 -7.16 5.20
N VAL A 324 -6.31 -7.38 4.56
CA VAL A 324 -6.96 -8.71 4.56
C VAL A 324 -6.10 -9.73 3.81
N GLY A 325 -5.44 -9.34 2.72
CA GLY A 325 -4.50 -10.17 1.99
C GLY A 325 -3.31 -10.61 2.83
N LEU A 326 -2.70 -9.68 3.58
CA LEU A 326 -1.58 -9.94 4.49
C LEU A 326 -1.96 -10.90 5.61
N VAL A 327 -3.09 -10.66 6.28
CA VAL A 327 -3.58 -11.56 7.34
C VAL A 327 -3.90 -12.95 6.77
N THR A 328 -4.44 -13.02 5.55
CA THR A 328 -4.69 -14.30 4.87
C THR A 328 -3.38 -15.02 4.51
N ALA A 329 -2.38 -14.29 4.01
CA ALA A 329 -1.05 -14.81 3.72
C ALA A 329 -0.35 -15.33 4.99
N ALA A 330 -0.40 -14.54 6.07
CA ALA A 330 0.17 -14.89 7.37
C ALA A 330 -0.45 -16.17 7.93
N GLN A 331 -1.77 -16.32 7.83
CA GLN A 331 -2.46 -17.54 8.24
C GLN A 331 -2.01 -18.75 7.39
N ALA A 332 -1.90 -18.57 6.07
CA ALA A 332 -1.50 -19.62 5.15
C ALA A 332 -0.04 -20.05 5.34
N HIS A 333 0.84 -19.11 5.71
CA HIS A 333 2.27 -19.38 5.86
C HIS A 333 2.64 -19.88 7.26
N TRP A 334 2.12 -19.24 8.31
CA TRP A 334 2.50 -19.49 9.72
C TRP A 334 1.41 -20.17 10.55
N GLY A 335 0.30 -20.56 9.92
CA GLY A 335 -0.81 -21.27 10.57
C GLY A 335 -1.77 -20.36 11.34
N VAL A 336 -2.80 -20.99 11.91
CA VAL A 336 -3.95 -20.31 12.53
C VAL A 336 -3.56 -19.39 13.68
N VAL A 337 -2.54 -19.75 14.46
CA VAL A 337 -2.12 -18.99 15.65
C VAL A 337 -1.61 -17.59 15.28
N SER A 338 -1.07 -17.40 14.07
CA SER A 338 -0.56 -16.10 13.63
C SER A 338 -1.64 -15.13 13.13
N ALA A 339 -2.89 -15.62 12.95
CA ALA A 339 -4.02 -14.85 12.43
C ALA A 339 -5.35 -15.38 13.00
N ARG A 340 -5.37 -15.66 14.31
CA ARG A 340 -6.56 -16.12 15.02
C ARG A 340 -7.60 -15.00 14.97
N GLY A 341 -8.70 -15.23 14.26
CA GLY A 341 -9.73 -14.21 14.02
C GLY A 341 -9.73 -13.58 12.63
N ARG A 342 -8.99 -14.11 11.63
CA ARG A 342 -9.03 -13.60 10.24
C ARG A 342 -10.44 -13.32 9.71
N ARG A 343 -11.42 -14.18 10.00
CA ARG A 343 -12.82 -13.96 9.56
C ARG A 343 -13.45 -12.73 10.23
N ALA A 344 -13.22 -12.55 11.53
CA ALA A 344 -13.68 -11.38 12.27
C ALA A 344 -12.98 -10.11 11.74
N PHE A 345 -11.68 -10.18 11.47
CA PHE A 345 -10.94 -9.08 10.84
C PHE A 345 -11.51 -8.70 9.47
N ALA A 346 -11.77 -9.67 8.60
CA ALA A 346 -12.39 -9.42 7.30
C ALA A 346 -13.81 -8.84 7.44
N GLY A 347 -14.60 -9.33 8.42
CA GLY A 347 -15.91 -8.78 8.74
C GLY A 347 -15.85 -7.33 9.21
N ALA A 348 -14.90 -7.00 10.09
CA ALA A 348 -14.67 -5.63 10.56
C ALA A 348 -14.26 -4.69 9.42
N VAL A 349 -13.39 -5.15 8.50
CA VAL A 349 -13.01 -4.39 7.30
C VAL A 349 -14.22 -4.15 6.39
N LEU A 350 -15.04 -5.18 6.14
CA LEU A 350 -16.26 -5.04 5.33
C LEU A 350 -17.24 -4.04 5.96
N LEU A 351 -17.44 -4.12 7.27
CA LEU A 351 -18.28 -3.18 8.02
C LEU A 351 -17.72 -1.76 7.90
N LEU A 352 -16.44 -1.56 8.19
CA LEU A 352 -15.78 -0.26 8.12
C LEU A 352 -15.90 0.36 6.72
N VAL A 353 -15.61 -0.41 5.67
CA VAL A 353 -15.75 0.04 4.28
C VAL A 353 -17.20 0.37 3.95
N GLY A 354 -18.15 -0.45 4.44
CA GLY A 354 -19.58 -0.17 4.33
C GLY A 354 -19.96 1.18 4.95
N THR A 355 -19.47 1.46 6.17
CA THR A 355 -19.72 2.75 6.86
C THR A 355 -19.02 3.95 6.24
N LEU A 356 -18.02 3.74 5.37
CA LEU A 356 -17.37 4.84 4.65
C LEU A 356 -18.24 5.36 3.50
N LEU A 357 -19.11 4.54 2.91
CA LEU A 357 -19.95 4.95 1.79
C LEU A 357 -20.96 6.04 2.17
N PRO A 358 -21.69 5.96 3.30
CA PRO A 358 -22.55 7.06 3.77
C PRO A 358 -21.82 8.37 4.06
N LEU A 359 -20.52 8.34 4.32
CA LEU A 359 -19.70 9.53 4.60
C LEU A 359 -19.22 10.23 3.33
N THR A 360 -19.50 9.67 2.16
CA THR A 360 -19.29 10.33 0.88
C THR A 360 -20.48 11.23 0.57
N GLN A 361 -20.32 12.20 -0.33
CA GLN A 361 -21.46 13.03 -0.77
C GLN A 361 -22.42 12.27 -1.71
N LEU A 362 -22.36 10.93 -1.73
CA LEU A 362 -23.32 10.09 -2.44
C LEU A 362 -24.72 10.15 -1.82
N TRP A 363 -24.82 10.51 -0.54
CA TRP A 363 -26.08 10.61 0.19
C TRP A 363 -26.42 12.08 0.46
N PRO A 364 -27.70 12.48 0.32
CA PRO A 364 -28.13 13.82 0.70
C PRO A 364 -27.81 14.05 2.18
N ALA A 365 -27.34 15.26 2.53
CA ALA A 365 -26.90 15.60 3.89
C ALA A 365 -27.95 15.28 4.97
N SER A 366 -29.25 15.34 4.62
CA SER A 366 -30.37 14.95 5.48
C SER A 366 -30.37 13.48 5.88
N ALA A 367 -29.91 12.57 5.00
CA ALA A 367 -29.84 11.13 5.29
C ALA A 367 -28.66 10.77 6.18
N VAL A 368 -27.57 11.54 6.10
CA VAL A 368 -26.42 11.37 7.00
C VAL A 368 -26.78 11.88 8.39
N ILE A 369 -27.35 13.07 8.53
CA ILE A 369 -27.73 13.62 9.84
C ILE A 369 -28.76 12.71 10.55
N ALA A 370 -29.76 12.19 9.84
CA ALA A 370 -30.76 11.28 10.40
C ALA A 370 -30.23 9.89 10.81
N ALA A 371 -29.05 9.48 10.32
CA ALA A 371 -28.40 8.23 10.73
C ALA A 371 -27.53 8.39 11.98
N TRP A 372 -27.24 9.63 12.39
CA TRP A 372 -26.39 9.98 13.53
C TRP A 372 -27.11 10.78 14.62
N SER A 373 -28.38 11.16 14.40
CA SER A 373 -29.33 11.67 15.40
C SER A 373 -30.27 10.56 15.84
#